data_AF-A0AAW2P6C2-F1
#
_entry.id   AF-A0AAW2P6C2-F1
#
_cell.length_a   1.000
_cell.length_b   1.000
_cell.length_c   1.000
_cell.angle_alpha   90.00
_cell.angle_beta   90.00
_cell.angle_gamma   90.00
#
_symmetry.space_group_name_H-M   'P 1'
#
loop_
_entity.id
_entity.type
_entity.pdbx_description
1 polymer ?
#
loop_
_entity_poly.entity_id
_entity_poly.type
_entity_poly.pdbx_seq_one_letter_code
_entity_poly.pdbx_strand_id
1 'polypeptide(L)'
;MLSSSLMLRRFCASASSSSSPAPASSRTLLSSKKRLVFLGSPQVSASVLDSLFNASSAPDSLFEIAAIVTQPPSGRDRGRKVMPSPVAQHAVDRGFPSELIFTPAKAGEESFLSSFKVLEPELCITAAYGNILPTKFLKLPSMGTVNIHPSLLPLYRGAAPVQRALQDGVRETGVSLAYTVRQLDAGPVIACEKVEIDDYIKAPELLELLFARGSELLIRELPSIFDGSAKAKALAQDESKATLAPKITPEESWLSFDQDATILHNKVRAFAGWPGTRAKVSALDPKSGQHNIIELKIITTRVYGNNEIQSGEMDDIFFAKGSLIFPCGGGTALEVSCTGGPTSRQKGCKCNRILERLKRPKTKEVVINVNLTVMLQDQNENGPKCSYILNCVCRDNLKYAVARMPKELLANISHYMWLLDHLWRLINQGALPARITQWDESSLNIDSKTWGNDNLARA
;
A
#
# COMPACT_ATOMS: atom_id res chain seq x y z
N MET A 1 77.35 70.08 14.73
CA MET A 1 78.06 70.68 13.59
C MET A 1 79.26 69.82 13.24
N LEU A 2 79.48 69.59 11.94
CA LEU A 2 80.65 68.95 11.28
C LEU A 2 80.74 67.41 11.48
N SER A 3 80.42 66.54 10.51
CA SER A 3 80.80 66.38 9.09
C SER A 3 82.09 65.55 8.88
N SER A 4 81.86 64.38 8.27
CA SER A 4 82.63 63.75 7.19
C SER A 4 83.91 62.92 7.46
N SER A 5 83.74 61.62 7.17
CA SER A 5 84.49 60.78 6.22
C SER A 5 85.98 60.49 6.42
N LEU A 6 86.30 59.20 6.55
CA LEU A 6 87.19 58.50 5.60
C LEU A 6 87.02 56.97 5.66
N MET A 7 86.85 56.40 4.46
CA MET A 7 86.68 54.98 4.14
C MET A 7 87.97 54.18 4.30
N LEU A 8 87.87 52.94 4.76
CA LEU A 8 88.69 51.83 4.25
C LEU A 8 87.83 50.56 4.12
N ARG A 9 87.74 50.03 2.89
CA ARG A 9 87.05 48.78 2.54
C ARG A 9 87.91 47.56 2.87
N ARG A 10 87.31 46.51 3.44
CA ARG A 10 87.69 45.12 3.16
C ARG A 10 86.42 44.27 2.99
N PHE A 11 86.39 43.55 1.87
CA PHE A 11 85.41 42.53 1.51
C PHE A 11 85.54 41.30 2.43
N CYS A 12 84.43 40.74 2.90
CA CYS A 12 84.10 39.30 2.86
C CYS A 12 82.69 39.04 3.46
N ALA A 13 82.03 38.00 2.95
CA ALA A 13 80.58 37.81 2.91
C ALA A 13 79.91 37.33 4.21
N SER A 14 78.63 37.72 4.35
CA SER A 14 77.57 37.31 5.27
C SER A 14 76.95 35.94 4.86
N ALA A 15 76.15 35.20 5.63
CA ALA A 15 75.70 35.22 7.03
C ALA A 15 74.91 33.91 7.35
N SER A 16 74.67 33.73 8.66
CA SER A 16 73.55 33.05 9.34
C SER A 16 73.46 31.52 9.31
N SER A 17 73.69 30.91 10.48
CA SER A 17 73.31 29.54 10.82
C SER A 17 72.80 29.43 12.27
N SER A 18 71.93 28.42 12.46
CA SER A 18 71.44 27.82 13.71
C SER A 18 70.17 28.41 14.36
N SER A 19 69.02 27.86 13.96
CA SER A 19 67.79 27.79 14.77
C SER A 19 67.62 26.37 15.33
N SER A 20 67.47 26.28 16.65
CA SER A 20 67.15 25.05 17.38
C SER A 20 65.75 24.52 17.00
N PRO A 21 65.52 23.19 17.00
CA PRO A 21 64.21 22.64 16.69
C PRO A 21 63.28 22.80 17.89
N ALA A 22 62.13 23.43 17.66
CA ALA A 22 61.02 23.48 18.60
C ALA A 22 60.48 22.06 18.88
N PRO A 23 59.93 21.78 20.08
CA PRO A 23 59.38 20.48 20.39
C PRO A 23 58.18 20.20 19.49
N ALA A 24 58.14 18.98 18.94
CA ALA A 24 57.04 18.48 18.14
C ALA A 24 55.71 18.70 18.87
N SER A 25 54.88 19.58 18.33
CA SER A 25 53.49 19.67 18.76
C SER A 25 52.85 18.31 18.46
N SER A 26 52.38 17.65 19.52
CA SER A 26 51.53 16.49 19.40
C SER A 26 50.30 16.91 18.59
N ARG A 27 50.32 16.62 17.29
CA ARG A 27 49.12 16.60 16.46
C ARG A 27 48.20 15.59 17.12
N THR A 28 47.23 16.08 17.88
CA THR A 28 46.08 15.30 18.31
C THR A 28 45.56 14.58 17.07
N LEU A 29 45.59 13.24 17.09
CA LEU A 29 44.98 12.40 16.07
C LEU A 29 43.48 12.68 16.09
N LEU A 30 43.05 13.75 15.40
CA LEU A 30 41.68 13.85 14.94
C LEU A 30 41.51 12.66 14.00
N SER A 31 40.91 11.59 14.51
CA SER A 31 40.49 10.45 13.69
C SER A 31 39.70 11.02 12.51
N SER A 32 40.29 10.98 11.32
CA SER A 32 39.61 11.43 10.10
C SER A 32 38.35 10.57 9.94
N LYS A 33 37.19 11.22 9.78
CA LYS A 33 35.93 10.53 9.50
C LYS A 33 36.12 9.59 8.31
N LYS A 34 35.56 8.39 8.44
CA LYS A 34 35.56 7.37 7.38
C LYS A 34 34.76 7.83 6.17
N ARG A 35 35.27 7.59 4.97
CA ARG A 35 34.62 8.02 3.73
C ARG A 35 33.57 6.99 3.29
N LEU A 36 32.30 7.29 3.56
CA LEU A 36 31.16 6.46 3.16
C LEU A 36 30.54 6.95 1.85
N VAL A 37 30.26 6.05 0.93
CA VAL A 37 29.48 6.34 -0.28
C VAL A 37 28.13 5.64 -0.20
N PHE A 38 27.06 6.38 -0.46
CA PHE A 38 25.72 5.82 -0.54
C PHE A 38 25.30 5.54 -1.98
N LEU A 39 24.69 4.38 -2.23
CA LEU A 39 24.18 3.96 -3.53
C LEU A 39 22.71 3.58 -3.42
N GLY A 40 21.82 4.31 -4.09
CA GLY A 40 20.39 4.03 -4.02
C GLY A 40 19.59 4.90 -4.98
N SER A 41 18.33 4.54 -5.25
CA SER A 41 17.56 5.24 -6.30
C SER A 41 16.06 5.37 -6.13
N PRO A 42 15.29 4.49 -5.46
CA PRO A 42 13.88 4.74 -5.15
C PRO A 42 13.69 5.61 -3.89
N GLN A 43 12.43 5.94 -3.58
CA GLN A 43 12.07 6.76 -2.41
C GLN A 43 12.52 6.13 -1.09
N VAL A 44 12.38 4.81 -0.94
CA VAL A 44 12.82 4.09 0.27
C VAL A 44 14.32 4.25 0.53
N SER A 45 15.14 4.33 -0.53
CA SER A 45 16.58 4.60 -0.41
C SER A 45 16.86 6.03 0.01
N ALA A 46 16.00 7.00 -0.34
CA ALA A 46 16.15 8.37 0.12
C ALA A 46 15.97 8.47 1.64
N SER A 47 15.03 7.71 2.21
CA SER A 47 14.86 7.60 3.67
C SER A 47 16.07 6.98 4.37
N VAL A 48 16.73 5.99 3.76
CA VAL A 48 18.00 5.43 4.27
C VAL A 48 19.11 6.49 4.23
N LEU A 49 19.24 7.21 3.11
CA LEU A 49 20.21 8.30 2.97
C LEU A 49 19.98 9.38 4.04
N ASP A 50 18.73 9.73 4.33
CA ASP A 50 18.36 10.69 5.37
C ASP A 50 18.91 10.26 6.74
N SER A 51 18.75 8.98 7.08
CA SER A 51 19.26 8.41 8.33
C SER A 51 20.79 8.48 8.40
N LEU A 52 21.47 8.19 7.28
CA LEU A 52 22.93 8.32 7.19
C LEU A 52 23.40 9.77 7.33
N PHE A 53 22.68 10.74 6.74
CA PHE A 53 23.01 12.16 6.93
C PHE A 53 22.92 12.55 8.41
N ASN A 54 21.83 12.16 9.08
CA ASN A 54 21.62 12.44 10.50
C ASN A 54 22.72 11.82 11.36
N ALA A 55 23.06 10.55 11.11
CA ALA A 55 24.13 9.87 11.82
C ALA A 55 25.51 10.50 11.54
N SER A 56 25.80 10.88 10.30
CA SER A 56 27.09 11.49 9.92
C SER A 56 27.35 12.87 10.54
N SER A 57 26.26 13.58 10.87
CA SER A 57 26.28 14.92 11.44
C SER A 57 26.49 14.92 12.96
N ALA A 58 26.41 13.75 13.62
CA ALA A 58 26.66 13.63 15.04
C ALA A 58 28.13 14.03 15.37
N PRO A 59 28.39 14.69 16.53
CA PRO A 59 29.74 15.11 16.92
C PRO A 59 30.75 13.97 17.02
N ASP A 60 30.29 12.79 17.43
CA ASP A 60 31.04 11.55 17.60
C ASP A 60 30.95 10.62 16.38
N SER A 61 30.40 11.10 15.26
CA SER A 61 30.28 10.28 14.04
C SER A 61 31.65 9.79 13.57
N LEU A 62 31.70 8.48 13.30
CA LEU A 62 32.86 7.80 12.73
C LEU A 62 33.04 8.06 11.23
N PHE A 63 32.06 8.65 10.55
CA PHE A 63 32.02 8.73 9.10
C PHE A 63 31.40 10.03 8.57
N GLU A 64 31.69 10.28 7.30
CA GLU A 64 31.07 11.31 6.47
C GLU A 64 30.56 10.70 5.16
N ILE A 65 29.53 11.32 4.58
CA ILE A 65 29.05 10.92 3.24
C ILE A 65 29.92 11.61 2.19
N ALA A 66 30.85 10.87 1.61
CA ALA A 66 31.80 11.37 0.63
C ALA A 66 31.19 11.55 -0.78
N ALA A 67 30.20 10.72 -1.13
CA ALA A 67 29.48 10.82 -2.39
C ALA A 67 28.17 10.01 -2.37
N ILE A 68 27.31 10.31 -3.34
CA ILE A 68 26.07 9.61 -3.59
C ILE A 68 26.08 9.10 -5.03
N VAL A 69 25.71 7.84 -5.24
CA VAL A 69 25.56 7.24 -6.57
C VAL A 69 24.11 6.82 -6.76
N THR A 70 23.49 7.27 -7.84
CA THR A 70 22.08 6.97 -8.11
C THR A 70 21.84 6.79 -9.61
N GLN A 71 20.68 6.29 -9.99
CA GLN A 71 20.29 6.13 -11.39
C GLN A 71 20.19 7.48 -12.09
N PRO A 72 20.52 7.53 -13.40
CA PRO A 72 20.33 8.73 -14.21
C PRO A 72 18.88 9.25 -14.14
N PRO A 73 18.70 10.57 -14.34
CA PRO A 73 17.38 11.15 -14.51
C PRO A 73 16.60 10.39 -15.59
N SER A 74 15.37 10.03 -15.27
CA SER A 74 14.51 9.24 -16.17
C SER A 74 13.10 9.81 -16.19
N GLY A 75 12.37 9.51 -17.26
CA GLY A 75 10.97 9.91 -17.38
C GLY A 75 10.13 9.25 -16.30
N ARG A 76 9.59 10.05 -15.38
CA ARG A 76 8.64 9.60 -14.35
C ARG A 76 7.23 10.10 -14.66
N ASP A 77 6.25 9.30 -14.30
CA ASP A 77 4.82 9.55 -14.44
C ASP A 77 4.27 9.69 -15.88
N ARG A 78 2.93 9.80 -15.97
CA ARG A 78 2.19 10.06 -17.21
C ARG A 78 2.46 11.50 -17.66
N GLY A 79 3.55 11.69 -18.39
CA GLY A 79 3.99 13.00 -18.88
C GLY A 79 5.45 13.06 -19.33
N ARG A 80 6.26 12.02 -19.09
CA ARG A 80 7.66 11.88 -19.55
C ARG A 80 8.57 13.08 -19.21
N LYS A 81 8.28 13.83 -18.15
CA LYS A 81 9.25 14.82 -17.65
C LYS A 81 10.44 14.05 -17.09
N VAL A 82 11.63 14.38 -17.58
CA VAL A 82 12.89 13.84 -17.08
C VAL A 82 13.09 14.41 -15.69
N MET A 83 13.02 13.55 -14.68
CA MET A 83 13.17 13.94 -13.28
C MET A 83 14.39 13.25 -12.69
N PRO A 84 15.11 13.89 -11.75
CA PRO A 84 16.13 13.21 -10.97
C PRO A 84 15.53 12.03 -10.20
N SER A 85 16.39 11.11 -9.78
CA SER A 85 16.00 10.09 -8.79
C SER A 85 15.58 10.78 -7.47
N PRO A 86 14.73 10.17 -6.62
CA PRO A 86 14.35 10.72 -5.33
C PRO A 86 15.56 10.81 -4.40
N VAL A 87 16.56 9.93 -4.54
CA VAL A 87 17.83 10.02 -3.82
C VAL A 87 18.62 11.25 -4.25
N ALA A 88 18.75 11.52 -5.56
CA ALA A 88 19.42 12.74 -6.04
C ALA A 88 18.67 13.99 -5.56
N GLN A 89 17.34 14.02 -5.71
CA GLN A 89 16.53 15.15 -5.28
C GLN A 89 16.67 15.39 -3.77
N HIS A 90 16.52 14.35 -2.95
CA HIS A 90 16.65 14.43 -1.50
C HIS A 90 18.03 14.92 -1.06
N ALA A 91 19.10 14.46 -1.73
CA ALA A 91 20.45 14.91 -1.45
C ALA A 91 20.61 16.43 -1.70
N VAL A 92 20.11 16.92 -2.85
CA VAL A 92 20.13 18.34 -3.17
C VAL A 92 19.29 19.15 -2.18
N ASP A 93 18.11 18.65 -1.81
CA ASP A 93 17.22 19.31 -0.84
C ASP A 93 17.85 19.41 0.57
N ARG A 94 18.71 18.44 0.93
CA ARG A 94 19.55 18.45 2.15
C ARG A 94 20.80 19.33 2.03
N GLY A 95 21.02 20.00 0.90
CA GLY A 95 22.19 20.85 0.65
C GLY A 95 23.47 20.07 0.33
N PHE A 96 23.37 18.80 -0.08
CA PHE A 96 24.54 18.02 -0.47
C PHE A 96 25.13 18.54 -1.80
N PRO A 97 26.47 18.65 -1.93
CA PRO A 97 27.08 19.20 -3.14
C PRO A 97 26.75 18.35 -4.38
N SER A 98 26.23 19.00 -5.42
CA SER A 98 25.72 18.31 -6.62
C SER A 98 26.81 17.61 -7.43
N GLU A 99 28.04 18.11 -7.36
CA GLU A 99 29.23 17.52 -7.97
C GLU A 99 29.67 16.19 -7.32
N LEU A 100 29.18 15.90 -6.11
CA LEU A 100 29.39 14.64 -5.40
C LEU A 100 28.23 13.65 -5.60
N ILE A 101 27.27 13.99 -6.49
CA ILE A 101 26.16 13.12 -6.89
C ILE A 101 26.46 12.53 -8.27
N PHE A 102 26.80 11.25 -8.30
CA PHE A 102 27.12 10.51 -9.53
C PHE A 102 25.88 9.80 -10.07
N THR A 103 25.69 9.90 -11.39
CA THR A 103 24.58 9.25 -12.11
C THR A 103 25.04 8.40 -13.29
N PRO A 104 25.93 7.41 -13.09
CA PRO A 104 26.40 6.57 -14.19
C PRO A 104 25.25 5.70 -14.72
N ALA A 105 25.18 5.50 -16.04
CA ALA A 105 24.19 4.58 -16.59
C ALA A 105 24.51 3.12 -16.20
N LYS A 106 25.80 2.79 -16.08
CA LYS A 106 26.32 1.53 -15.56
C LYS A 106 27.42 1.79 -14.54
N ALA A 107 27.37 1.07 -13.42
CA ALA A 107 28.39 1.13 -12.35
C ALA A 107 29.81 0.72 -12.81
N GLY A 108 29.95 0.16 -14.01
CA GLY A 108 31.22 -0.23 -14.63
C GLY A 108 31.77 0.77 -15.65
N GLU A 109 31.20 1.95 -15.79
CA GLU A 109 31.72 2.98 -16.71
C GLU A 109 33.10 3.49 -16.23
N GLU A 110 34.07 3.55 -17.15
CA GLU A 110 35.46 3.88 -16.79
C GLU A 110 35.62 5.34 -16.36
N SER A 111 34.88 6.24 -17.00
CA SER A 111 34.81 7.65 -16.62
C SER A 111 34.30 7.83 -15.18
N PHE A 112 33.24 7.10 -14.82
CA PHE A 112 32.71 7.10 -13.46
C PHE A 112 33.71 6.51 -12.47
N LEU A 113 34.27 5.34 -12.75
CA LEU A 113 35.19 4.67 -11.83
C LEU A 113 36.49 5.46 -11.60
N SER A 114 36.95 6.20 -12.60
CA SER A 114 38.11 7.09 -12.48
C SER A 114 37.85 8.19 -11.45
N SER A 115 36.73 8.90 -11.55
CA SER A 115 36.33 9.91 -10.58
C SER A 115 36.04 9.31 -9.20
N PHE A 116 35.39 8.14 -9.19
CA PHE A 116 35.04 7.43 -7.96
C PHE A 116 36.26 6.99 -7.16
N LYS A 117 37.33 6.56 -7.84
CA LYS A 117 38.58 6.13 -7.20
C LYS A 117 39.29 7.29 -6.46
N VAL A 118 39.21 8.51 -6.99
CA VAL A 118 39.80 9.72 -6.35
C VAL A 118 39.12 10.04 -5.02
N LEU A 119 37.88 9.59 -4.82
CA LEU A 119 37.17 9.73 -3.55
C LEU A 119 37.66 8.76 -2.46
N GLU A 120 38.57 7.84 -2.78
CA GLU A 120 39.11 6.86 -1.82
C GLU A 120 38.03 6.30 -0.87
N PRO A 121 36.92 5.74 -1.43
CA PRO A 121 35.82 5.27 -0.60
C PRO A 121 36.32 4.18 0.33
N GLU A 122 35.95 4.24 1.61
CA GLU A 122 36.28 3.18 2.57
C GLU A 122 35.13 2.18 2.65
N LEU A 123 33.88 2.67 2.68
CA LEU A 123 32.68 1.84 2.76
C LEU A 123 31.65 2.30 1.74
N CYS A 124 31.03 1.36 1.04
CA CYS A 124 29.86 1.63 0.21
C CYS A 124 28.61 1.00 0.83
N ILE A 125 27.51 1.76 0.90
CA ILE A 125 26.20 1.26 1.32
C ILE A 125 25.27 1.23 0.11
N THR A 126 24.68 0.08 -0.19
CA THR A 126 23.67 -0.05 -1.24
C THR A 126 22.29 -0.28 -0.66
N ALA A 127 21.31 0.47 -1.16
CA ALA A 127 19.89 0.30 -0.87
C ALA A 127 19.11 0.48 -2.17
N ALA A 128 18.67 -0.62 -2.79
CA ALA A 128 17.88 -0.60 -4.04
C ALA A 128 18.48 0.28 -5.17
N TYR A 129 19.78 0.15 -5.45
CA TYR A 129 20.48 0.92 -6.49
C TYR A 129 20.13 0.49 -7.93
N GLY A 130 19.83 -0.79 -8.15
CA GLY A 130 19.33 -1.32 -9.42
C GLY A 130 20.38 -1.63 -10.51
N ASN A 131 21.64 -1.19 -10.35
CA ASN A 131 22.74 -1.59 -11.22
C ASN A 131 23.55 -2.75 -10.61
N ILE A 132 23.99 -3.67 -11.48
CA ILE A 132 24.95 -4.71 -11.09
C ILE A 132 26.30 -4.07 -10.83
N LEU A 133 26.88 -4.31 -9.66
CA LEU A 133 28.21 -3.85 -9.30
C LEU A 133 29.27 -4.81 -9.85
N PRO A 134 30.11 -4.38 -10.82
CA PRO A 134 31.16 -5.24 -11.36
C PRO A 134 32.30 -5.40 -10.34
N THR A 135 33.10 -6.46 -10.51
CA THR A 135 34.26 -6.72 -9.65
C THR A 135 35.21 -5.53 -9.54
N LYS A 136 35.39 -4.76 -10.62
CA LYS A 136 36.23 -3.55 -10.60
C LYS A 136 35.69 -2.44 -9.69
N PHE A 137 34.38 -2.35 -9.49
CA PHE A 137 33.77 -1.46 -8.50
C PHE A 137 33.95 -2.03 -7.08
N LEU A 138 33.62 -3.31 -6.88
CA LEU A 138 33.64 -3.96 -5.56
C LEU A 138 35.02 -4.00 -4.89
N LYS A 139 36.09 -3.82 -5.67
CA LYS A 139 37.48 -3.74 -5.17
C LYS A 139 37.89 -2.35 -4.68
N LEU A 140 37.10 -1.32 -4.96
CA LEU A 140 37.44 0.07 -4.61
C LEU A 140 37.23 0.39 -3.13
N PRO A 141 36.07 0.07 -2.50
CA PRO A 141 35.90 0.32 -1.08
C PRO A 141 36.73 -0.66 -0.25
N SER A 142 37.66 -0.14 0.54
CA SER A 142 38.61 -0.96 1.33
C SER A 142 37.91 -1.87 2.36
N MET A 143 36.79 -1.42 2.92
CA MET A 143 35.93 -2.17 3.85
C MET A 143 34.81 -2.94 3.13
N GLY A 144 34.70 -2.78 1.81
CA GLY A 144 33.72 -3.44 0.96
C GLY A 144 32.43 -2.66 0.77
N THR A 145 31.45 -3.34 0.18
CA THR A 145 30.12 -2.81 -0.05
C THR A 145 29.13 -3.60 0.79
N VAL A 146 28.25 -2.93 1.52
CA VAL A 146 27.19 -3.53 2.34
C VAL A 146 25.83 -3.19 1.73
N ASN A 147 25.00 -4.19 1.52
CA ASN A 147 23.65 -4.05 0.99
C ASN A 147 22.61 -4.19 2.09
N ILE A 148 21.61 -3.30 2.08
CA ILE A 148 20.34 -3.50 2.80
C ILE A 148 19.42 -4.29 1.88
N HIS A 149 19.24 -5.57 2.18
CA HIS A 149 18.40 -6.48 1.39
C HIS A 149 17.08 -6.77 2.12
N PRO A 150 15.91 -6.44 1.56
CA PRO A 150 14.61 -6.58 2.24
C PRO A 150 14.06 -8.01 2.17
N SER A 151 14.87 -8.98 2.62
CA SER A 151 14.46 -10.33 2.98
C SER A 151 15.40 -10.92 4.05
N LEU A 152 15.04 -12.09 4.58
CA LEU A 152 15.92 -12.91 5.42
C LEU A 152 16.80 -13.80 4.52
N LEU A 153 18.00 -13.31 4.17
CA LEU A 153 18.93 -14.07 3.34
C LEU A 153 19.30 -15.41 4.01
N PRO A 154 19.38 -16.54 3.27
CA PRO A 154 19.47 -16.63 1.81
C PRO A 154 18.14 -16.68 1.05
N LEU A 155 17.00 -16.47 1.72
CA LEU A 155 15.70 -16.47 1.05
C LEU A 155 15.51 -15.20 0.21
N TYR A 156 14.85 -15.35 -0.94
CA TYR A 156 14.43 -14.26 -1.81
C TYR A 156 15.59 -13.39 -2.34
N ARG A 157 16.68 -14.00 -2.81
CA ARG A 157 17.76 -13.29 -3.52
C ARG A 157 17.24 -12.69 -4.83
N GLY A 158 17.55 -11.43 -5.12
CA GLY A 158 17.27 -10.79 -6.40
C GLY A 158 16.34 -9.59 -6.34
N ALA A 159 15.55 -9.42 -7.41
CA ALA A 159 14.99 -8.12 -7.78
C ALA A 159 13.66 -7.76 -7.10
N ALA A 160 12.88 -8.74 -6.65
CA ALA A 160 11.54 -8.49 -6.09
C ALA A 160 11.25 -9.25 -4.77
N PRO A 161 12.17 -9.22 -3.78
CA PRO A 161 12.04 -10.02 -2.55
C PRO A 161 10.72 -9.80 -1.80
N VAL A 162 10.33 -8.53 -1.61
CA VAL A 162 9.12 -8.17 -0.86
C VAL A 162 7.86 -8.71 -1.53
N GLN A 163 7.74 -8.50 -2.84
CA GLN A 163 6.56 -8.95 -3.56
C GLN A 163 6.49 -10.48 -3.61
N ARG A 164 7.62 -11.17 -3.82
CA ARG A 164 7.64 -12.65 -3.88
C ARG A 164 7.33 -13.25 -2.51
N ALA A 165 7.87 -12.70 -1.43
CA ALA A 165 7.52 -13.12 -0.06
C ALA A 165 6.00 -12.97 0.22
N LEU A 166 5.41 -11.83 -0.14
CA LEU A 166 3.97 -11.62 0.01
C LEU A 166 3.14 -12.56 -0.87
N GLN A 167 3.59 -12.81 -2.09
CA GLN A 167 2.94 -13.71 -3.04
C GLN A 167 2.93 -15.16 -2.53
N ASP A 168 4.02 -15.59 -1.90
CA ASP A 168 4.15 -16.92 -1.28
C ASP A 168 3.35 -17.04 0.03
N GLY A 169 2.79 -15.93 0.53
CA GLY A 169 1.97 -15.94 1.74
C GLY A 169 2.76 -16.12 3.03
N VAL A 170 4.04 -15.74 3.07
CA VAL A 170 4.86 -15.90 4.27
C VAL A 170 4.30 -15.09 5.43
N ARG A 171 4.39 -15.67 6.63
CA ARG A 171 4.01 -15.04 7.91
C ARG A 171 5.13 -14.25 8.57
N GLU A 172 6.37 -14.51 8.15
CA GLU A 172 7.57 -13.84 8.64
C GLU A 172 8.48 -13.55 7.43
N THR A 173 9.01 -12.33 7.36
CA THR A 173 10.15 -11.98 6.51
C THR A 173 11.09 -11.09 7.33
N GLY A 174 11.88 -10.24 6.69
CA GLY A 174 12.77 -9.36 7.40
C GLY A 174 13.71 -8.61 6.48
N VAL A 175 14.76 -8.08 7.07
CA VAL A 175 15.82 -7.36 6.38
C VAL A 175 17.17 -7.92 6.79
N SER A 176 18.09 -8.01 5.83
CA SER A 176 19.45 -8.48 6.04
C SER A 176 20.45 -7.41 5.61
N LEU A 177 21.48 -7.20 6.42
CA LEU A 177 22.70 -6.53 5.99
C LEU A 177 23.68 -7.59 5.53
N ALA A 178 24.15 -7.50 4.30
CA ALA A 178 25.11 -8.45 3.75
C ALA A 178 26.18 -7.73 2.96
N TYR A 179 27.40 -8.27 2.97
CA TYR A 179 28.42 -7.80 2.04
C TYR A 179 28.03 -8.14 0.60
N THR A 180 28.29 -7.22 -0.33
CA THR A 180 28.02 -7.45 -1.75
C THR A 180 29.19 -8.18 -2.40
N VAL A 181 28.90 -9.34 -2.99
CA VAL A 181 29.83 -10.10 -3.82
C VAL A 181 29.38 -10.09 -5.28
N ARG A 182 30.16 -10.70 -6.18
CA ARG A 182 29.82 -10.72 -7.62
C ARG A 182 28.52 -11.49 -7.91
N GLN A 183 28.27 -12.54 -7.14
CA GLN A 183 27.05 -13.33 -7.20
C GLN A 183 25.91 -12.56 -6.52
N LEU A 184 24.74 -12.55 -7.17
CA LEU A 184 23.58 -11.78 -6.77
C LEU A 184 23.13 -12.15 -5.35
N ASP A 185 23.18 -11.17 -4.44
CA ASP A 185 22.71 -11.26 -3.04
C ASP A 185 23.22 -12.48 -2.26
N ALA A 186 24.40 -13.01 -2.62
CA ALA A 186 24.97 -14.23 -2.05
C ALA A 186 26.13 -13.98 -1.07
N GLY A 187 26.43 -12.72 -0.75
CA GLY A 187 27.55 -12.41 0.12
C GLY A 187 27.25 -12.65 1.60
N PRO A 188 28.29 -12.73 2.45
CA PRO A 188 28.11 -13.02 3.87
C PRO A 188 27.18 -12.04 4.58
N VAL A 189 26.28 -12.56 5.40
CA VAL A 189 25.30 -11.79 6.19
C VAL A 189 25.96 -11.29 7.47
N ILE A 190 25.88 -9.98 7.71
CA ILE A 190 26.40 -9.30 8.89
C ILE A 190 25.39 -9.42 10.03
N ALA A 191 24.14 -9.04 9.75
CA ALA A 191 23.03 -9.05 10.69
C ALA A 191 21.70 -9.14 9.95
N CYS A 192 20.66 -9.60 10.63
CA CYS A 192 19.30 -9.60 10.13
C CYS A 192 18.29 -9.24 11.22
N GLU A 193 17.13 -8.76 10.80
CA GLU A 193 15.99 -8.47 11.67
C GLU A 193 14.72 -9.07 11.06
N LYS A 194 13.96 -9.79 11.89
CA LYS A 194 12.71 -10.46 11.51
C LYS A 194 11.53 -9.53 11.70
N VAL A 195 10.53 -9.67 10.82
CA VAL A 195 9.27 -8.91 10.85
C VAL A 195 8.13 -9.87 10.58
N GLU A 196 7.16 -9.89 11.51
CA GLU A 196 5.90 -10.60 11.32
C GLU A 196 5.00 -9.87 10.31
N ILE A 197 4.32 -10.64 9.48
CA ILE A 197 3.52 -10.16 8.36
C ILE A 197 2.06 -10.47 8.61
N ASP A 198 1.26 -9.41 8.71
CA ASP A 198 -0.19 -9.54 8.75
C ASP A 198 -0.78 -9.85 7.36
N ASP A 199 -2.06 -10.22 7.33
CA ASP A 199 -2.77 -10.57 6.10
C ASP A 199 -3.05 -9.36 5.19
N TYR A 200 -2.96 -8.14 5.70
CA TYR A 200 -3.43 -6.93 5.02
C TYR A 200 -2.31 -6.07 4.43
N ILE A 201 -1.07 -6.21 4.94
CA ILE A 201 0.06 -5.41 4.51
C ILE A 201 0.35 -5.66 3.03
N LYS A 202 0.57 -4.56 2.32
CA LYS A 202 0.82 -4.53 0.89
C LYS A 202 2.30 -4.25 0.64
N ALA A 203 2.76 -4.59 -0.57
CA ALA A 203 4.19 -4.53 -0.89
C ALA A 203 4.86 -3.16 -0.68
N PRO A 204 4.25 -2.01 -1.06
CA PRO A 204 4.84 -0.70 -0.78
C PRO A 204 5.08 -0.43 0.70
N GLU A 205 4.08 -0.74 1.54
CA GLU A 205 4.09 -0.53 2.98
C GLU A 205 5.12 -1.45 3.65
N LEU A 206 5.18 -2.72 3.24
CA LEU A 206 6.20 -3.65 3.72
C LEU A 206 7.60 -3.22 3.29
N LEU A 207 7.77 -2.74 2.06
CA LEU A 207 9.06 -2.27 1.56
C LEU A 207 9.57 -1.08 2.41
N GLU A 208 8.69 -0.10 2.68
CA GLU A 208 9.02 1.05 3.55
C GLU A 208 9.41 0.60 4.96
N LEU A 209 8.64 -0.31 5.56
CA LEU A 209 8.93 -0.88 6.88
C LEU A 209 10.30 -1.57 6.92
N LEU A 210 10.59 -2.44 5.94
CA LEU A 210 11.84 -3.19 5.90
C LEU A 210 13.06 -2.31 5.67
N PHE A 211 12.95 -1.25 4.86
CA PHE A 211 14.04 -0.29 4.70
C PHE A 211 14.22 0.60 5.92
N ALA A 212 13.16 0.93 6.65
CA ALA A 212 13.27 1.63 7.93
C ALA A 212 14.05 0.77 8.96
N ARG A 213 13.65 -0.49 9.14
CA ARG A 213 14.38 -1.46 9.99
C ARG A 213 15.81 -1.68 9.52
N GLY A 214 16.00 -1.80 8.21
CA GLY A 214 17.33 -1.96 7.61
C GLY A 214 18.23 -0.77 7.85
N SER A 215 17.68 0.44 7.85
CA SER A 215 18.40 1.67 8.18
C SER A 215 18.82 1.71 9.64
N GLU A 216 17.90 1.41 10.56
CA GLU A 216 18.17 1.31 12.01
C GLU A 216 19.27 0.27 12.29
N LEU A 217 19.12 -0.92 11.70
CA LEU A 217 20.09 -2.00 11.76
C LEU A 217 21.45 -1.57 11.22
N LEU A 218 21.49 -0.90 10.07
CA LEU A 218 22.73 -0.40 9.47
C LEU A 218 23.45 0.54 10.42
N ILE A 219 22.77 1.57 10.93
CA ILE A 219 23.39 2.55 11.83
C ILE A 219 23.97 1.85 13.08
N ARG A 220 23.28 0.85 13.61
CA ARG A 220 23.77 0.06 14.76
C ARG A 220 25.02 -0.76 14.44
N GLU A 221 25.10 -1.35 13.25
CA GLU A 221 26.23 -2.19 12.85
C GLU A 221 27.43 -1.40 12.30
N LEU A 222 27.25 -0.13 11.90
CA LEU A 222 28.32 0.71 11.33
C LEU A 222 29.63 0.72 12.16
N PRO A 223 29.63 0.85 13.50
CA PRO A 223 30.86 0.78 14.29
C PRO A 223 31.64 -0.50 14.06
N SER A 224 30.95 -1.66 14.06
CA SER A 224 31.58 -2.97 13.84
C SER A 224 32.02 -3.19 12.38
N ILE A 225 31.38 -2.51 11.43
CA ILE A 225 31.80 -2.51 10.03
C ILE A 225 33.10 -1.70 9.88
N PHE A 226 33.17 -0.52 10.51
CA PHE A 226 34.35 0.35 10.46
C PHE A 226 35.56 -0.20 11.20
N ASP A 227 35.37 -0.92 12.31
CA ASP A 227 36.47 -1.59 13.03
C ASP A 227 36.87 -2.95 12.42
N GLY A 228 36.08 -3.44 11.46
CA GLY A 228 36.33 -4.69 10.73
C GLY A 228 35.86 -5.96 11.44
N SER A 229 35.37 -5.87 12.68
CA SER A 229 34.87 -7.03 13.44
C SER A 229 33.61 -7.64 12.83
N ALA A 230 32.77 -6.85 12.15
CA ALA A 230 31.62 -7.34 11.38
C ALA A 230 32.06 -8.32 10.29
N LYS A 231 33.12 -7.99 9.55
CA LYS A 231 33.64 -8.82 8.46
C LYS A 231 34.14 -10.18 8.96
N ALA A 232 34.77 -10.19 10.13
CA ALA A 232 35.25 -11.42 10.75
C ALA A 232 34.11 -12.34 11.24
N LYS A 233 32.97 -11.76 11.61
CA LYS A 233 31.80 -12.48 12.15
C LYS A 233 30.71 -12.77 11.11
N ALA A 234 30.76 -12.13 9.95
CA ALA A 234 29.74 -12.27 8.92
C ALA A 234 29.61 -13.74 8.48
N LEU A 235 28.37 -14.22 8.42
CA LEU A 235 28.07 -15.62 8.16
C LEU A 235 27.91 -15.87 6.67
N ALA A 236 28.65 -16.83 6.14
CA ALA A 236 28.43 -17.31 4.78
C ALA A 236 27.00 -17.86 4.65
N GLN A 237 26.36 -17.57 3.53
CA GLN A 237 25.01 -18.04 3.28
C GLN A 237 25.01 -19.54 2.92
N ASP A 238 23.99 -20.26 3.38
CA ASP A 238 23.76 -21.67 3.00
C ASP A 238 23.08 -21.73 1.63
N GLU A 239 23.85 -22.09 0.59
CA GLU A 239 23.35 -22.17 -0.79
C GLU A 239 22.21 -23.17 -0.96
N SER A 240 22.10 -24.20 -0.12
CA SER A 240 21.02 -25.18 -0.20
C SER A 240 19.65 -24.62 0.20
N LYS A 241 19.64 -23.51 0.95
CA LYS A 241 18.43 -22.80 1.40
C LYS A 241 18.11 -21.58 0.56
N ALA A 242 18.93 -21.26 -0.44
CA ALA A 242 18.76 -20.06 -1.24
C ALA A 242 17.52 -20.16 -2.13
N THR A 243 16.64 -19.15 -2.04
CA THR A 243 15.50 -19.00 -2.96
C THR A 243 15.66 -17.71 -3.77
N LEU A 244 15.08 -17.69 -4.97
CA LEU A 244 15.19 -16.55 -5.88
C LEU A 244 13.91 -15.72 -5.87
N ALA A 245 14.08 -14.40 -5.95
CA ALA A 245 13.02 -13.42 -6.13
C ALA A 245 13.16 -12.75 -7.50
N PRO A 246 12.76 -13.43 -8.59
CA PRO A 246 12.89 -12.88 -9.93
C PRO A 246 12.03 -11.63 -10.09
N LYS A 247 12.50 -10.73 -10.96
CA LYS A 247 11.78 -9.49 -11.31
C LYS A 247 10.36 -9.83 -11.77
N ILE A 248 9.38 -9.08 -11.26
CA ILE A 248 7.99 -9.21 -11.68
C ILE A 248 7.81 -8.62 -13.08
N THR A 249 6.96 -9.21 -13.90
CA THR A 249 6.57 -8.65 -15.21
C THR A 249 5.10 -8.21 -15.22
N PRO A 250 4.71 -7.26 -16.10
CA PRO A 250 3.31 -6.84 -16.23
C PRO A 250 2.34 -7.97 -16.59
N GLU A 251 2.81 -9.00 -17.28
CA GLU A 251 2.02 -10.17 -17.69
C GLU A 251 1.58 -11.00 -16.49
N GLU A 252 2.35 -10.99 -15.41
CA GLU A 252 1.96 -11.66 -14.16
C GLU A 252 0.75 -11.00 -13.48
N SER A 253 0.34 -9.79 -13.90
CA SER A 253 -0.77 -9.05 -13.25
C SER A 253 -2.14 -9.74 -13.34
N TRP A 254 -2.32 -10.73 -14.23
CA TRP A 254 -3.60 -11.40 -14.40
C TRP A 254 -3.93 -12.35 -13.23
N LEU A 255 -5.16 -12.24 -12.74
CA LEU A 255 -5.77 -13.15 -11.77
C LEU A 255 -6.61 -14.20 -12.50
N SER A 256 -6.48 -15.46 -12.10
CA SER A 256 -7.37 -16.56 -12.50
C SER A 256 -8.09 -17.01 -11.25
N PHE A 257 -9.43 -16.97 -11.28
CA PHE A 257 -10.27 -17.36 -10.15
C PHE A 257 -10.36 -18.89 -9.99
N ASP A 258 -9.70 -19.67 -10.84
CA ASP A 258 -9.54 -21.12 -10.64
C ASP A 258 -8.57 -21.46 -9.49
N GLN A 259 -7.84 -20.45 -8.98
CA GLN A 259 -6.93 -20.57 -7.85
C GLN A 259 -7.64 -20.30 -6.52
N ASP A 260 -7.05 -20.80 -5.43
CA ASP A 260 -7.50 -20.53 -4.06
C ASP A 260 -7.53 -19.02 -3.74
N ALA A 261 -8.56 -18.57 -3.02
CA ALA A 261 -8.75 -17.18 -2.65
C ALA A 261 -7.55 -16.60 -1.87
N THR A 262 -6.87 -17.39 -1.05
CA THR A 262 -5.67 -16.97 -0.30
C THR A 262 -4.51 -16.68 -1.25
N ILE A 263 -4.31 -17.51 -2.28
CA ILE A 263 -3.28 -17.31 -3.31
C ILE A 263 -3.56 -16.00 -4.07
N LEU A 264 -4.82 -15.77 -4.46
CA LEU A 264 -5.21 -14.55 -5.17
C LEU A 264 -5.08 -13.32 -4.28
N HIS A 265 -5.48 -13.42 -3.00
CA HIS A 265 -5.32 -12.36 -2.02
C HIS A 265 -3.85 -11.97 -1.82
N ASN A 266 -2.97 -12.97 -1.64
CA ASN A 266 -1.53 -12.79 -1.53
C ASN A 266 -0.94 -12.09 -2.77
N LYS A 267 -1.37 -12.51 -3.96
CA LYS A 267 -0.95 -11.87 -5.21
C LYS A 267 -1.42 -10.41 -5.32
N VAL A 268 -2.64 -10.10 -4.89
CA VAL A 268 -3.18 -8.73 -4.89
C VAL A 268 -2.35 -7.81 -3.99
N ARG A 269 -2.04 -8.24 -2.75
CA ARG A 269 -1.24 -7.43 -1.82
C ARG A 269 0.24 -7.35 -2.23
N ALA A 270 0.78 -8.42 -2.80
CA ALA A 270 2.14 -8.45 -3.35
C ALA A 270 2.34 -7.49 -4.52
N PHE A 271 1.34 -7.37 -5.42
CA PHE A 271 1.47 -6.55 -6.62
C PHE A 271 0.81 -5.17 -6.47
N ALA A 272 0.55 -4.76 -5.23
CA ALA A 272 0.05 -3.43 -4.92
C ALA A 272 1.00 -2.34 -5.45
N GLY A 273 0.42 -1.29 -6.04
CA GLY A 273 1.18 -0.28 -6.79
C GLY A 273 1.54 -0.76 -8.19
N TRP A 274 2.64 -1.52 -8.30
CA TRP A 274 3.15 -2.04 -9.58
C TRP A 274 3.37 -3.57 -9.52
N PRO A 275 2.94 -4.33 -10.55
CA PRO A 275 2.22 -3.88 -11.75
C PRO A 275 0.72 -3.62 -11.50
N GLY A 276 0.23 -3.83 -10.27
CA GLY A 276 -1.19 -3.99 -9.98
C GLY A 276 -1.69 -5.38 -10.37
N THR A 277 -2.95 -5.68 -10.06
CA THR A 277 -3.60 -6.92 -10.53
C THR A 277 -4.84 -6.62 -11.36
N ARG A 278 -5.16 -7.53 -12.28
CA ARG A 278 -6.27 -7.40 -13.23
C ARG A 278 -6.98 -8.73 -13.43
N ALA A 279 -8.26 -8.67 -13.74
CA ALA A 279 -9.04 -9.86 -14.08
C ALA A 279 -9.98 -9.58 -15.24
N LYS A 280 -10.33 -10.62 -15.99
CA LYS A 280 -11.40 -10.58 -16.99
C LYS A 280 -12.61 -11.31 -16.41
N VAL A 281 -13.78 -10.68 -16.49
CA VAL A 281 -15.04 -11.27 -16.04
C VAL A 281 -16.03 -11.28 -17.19
N SER A 282 -16.85 -12.32 -17.28
CA SER A 282 -17.96 -12.40 -18.24
C SER A 282 -19.21 -11.81 -17.59
N ALA A 283 -19.81 -10.82 -18.24
CA ALA A 283 -21.09 -10.25 -17.80
C ALA A 283 -22.16 -10.58 -18.83
N LEU A 284 -23.20 -11.30 -18.41
CA LEU A 284 -24.38 -11.58 -19.23
C LEU A 284 -25.27 -10.34 -19.29
N ASP A 285 -25.57 -9.84 -20.50
CA ASP A 285 -26.60 -8.84 -20.70
C ASP A 285 -27.98 -9.51 -20.70
N PRO A 286 -28.82 -9.25 -19.70
CA PRO A 286 -30.12 -9.92 -19.58
C PRO A 286 -31.12 -9.56 -20.70
N LYS A 287 -30.85 -8.52 -21.50
CA LYS A 287 -31.75 -8.09 -22.59
C LYS A 287 -31.40 -8.73 -23.92
N SER A 288 -30.12 -8.87 -24.20
CA SER A 288 -29.61 -9.42 -25.46
C SER A 288 -29.18 -10.88 -25.35
N GLY A 289 -29.01 -11.40 -24.13
CA GLY A 289 -28.42 -12.71 -23.88
C GLY A 289 -26.93 -12.78 -24.23
N GLN A 290 -26.30 -11.67 -24.60
CA GLN A 290 -24.90 -11.63 -24.99
C GLN A 290 -23.96 -11.56 -23.78
N HIS A 291 -22.83 -12.25 -23.89
CA HIS A 291 -21.74 -12.17 -22.92
C HIS A 291 -20.77 -11.06 -23.31
N ASN A 292 -20.52 -10.14 -22.38
CA ASN A 292 -19.52 -9.09 -22.53
C ASN A 292 -18.35 -9.33 -21.58
N ILE A 293 -17.14 -9.33 -22.12
CA ILE A 293 -15.93 -9.43 -21.30
C ILE A 293 -15.58 -8.05 -20.73
N ILE A 294 -15.47 -7.96 -19.41
CA ILE A 294 -15.09 -6.75 -18.70
C ILE A 294 -13.73 -6.97 -18.04
N GLU A 295 -12.79 -6.06 -18.29
CA GLU A 295 -11.52 -6.02 -17.57
C GLU A 295 -11.63 -5.15 -16.32
N LEU A 296 -11.31 -5.76 -15.17
CA LEU A 296 -11.27 -5.15 -13.86
C LEU A 296 -9.83 -4.97 -13.41
N LYS A 297 -9.55 -3.83 -12.76
CA LYS A 297 -8.35 -3.68 -11.94
C LYS A 297 -8.73 -4.02 -10.50
N ILE A 298 -8.03 -4.98 -9.91
CA ILE A 298 -8.24 -5.41 -8.52
C ILE A 298 -7.14 -4.78 -7.66
N ILE A 299 -7.54 -4.15 -6.57
CA ILE A 299 -6.64 -3.29 -5.76
C ILE A 299 -6.60 -3.73 -4.30
N THR A 300 -7.75 -4.14 -3.77
CA THR A 300 -7.92 -4.57 -2.39
C THR A 300 -8.85 -5.76 -2.37
N THR A 301 -8.44 -6.80 -1.64
CA THR A 301 -9.23 -8.01 -1.46
C THR A 301 -9.15 -8.50 -0.03
N ARG A 302 -10.04 -9.43 0.31
CA ARG A 302 -10.00 -10.24 1.54
C ARG A 302 -10.45 -11.66 1.21
N VAL A 303 -9.97 -12.64 1.96
CA VAL A 303 -10.53 -13.99 1.88
C VAL A 303 -11.92 -13.99 2.54
N TYR A 304 -12.92 -14.43 1.80
CA TYR A 304 -14.30 -14.50 2.26
C TYR A 304 -14.54 -15.80 3.02
N GLY A 305 -15.15 -15.73 4.20
CA GLY A 305 -15.25 -16.87 5.11
C GLY A 305 -16.21 -17.97 4.62
N ASN A 306 -15.79 -19.23 4.78
CA ASN A 306 -16.53 -20.42 4.32
C ASN A 306 -17.95 -20.56 4.91
N ASN A 307 -18.24 -19.96 6.07
CA ASN A 307 -19.55 -20.09 6.73
C ASN A 307 -20.68 -19.27 6.05
N GLU A 308 -20.37 -18.45 5.05
CA GLU A 308 -21.36 -17.64 4.32
C GLU A 308 -21.66 -18.15 2.90
N ILE A 309 -20.99 -19.21 2.42
CA ILE A 309 -21.22 -19.75 1.07
C ILE A 309 -22.35 -20.79 1.11
N GLN A 310 -23.57 -20.37 0.77
CA GLN A 310 -24.66 -21.32 0.53
C GLN A 310 -24.34 -22.14 -0.73
N SER A 311 -24.48 -23.46 -0.64
CA SER A 311 -24.03 -24.48 -1.60
C SER A 311 -24.66 -24.41 -3.01
N GLY A 312 -25.37 -23.34 -3.36
CA GLY A 312 -26.02 -23.12 -4.65
C GLY A 312 -25.52 -21.93 -5.47
N GLU A 313 -24.63 -21.08 -4.91
CA GLU A 313 -24.10 -19.86 -5.58
C GLU A 313 -22.58 -19.98 -5.87
N MET A 314 -22.11 -21.16 -6.27
CA MET A 314 -20.66 -21.43 -6.37
C MET A 314 -19.99 -20.95 -7.67
N ASP A 315 -20.72 -20.52 -8.69
CA ASP A 315 -20.12 -20.15 -9.99
C ASP A 315 -20.28 -18.67 -10.36
N ASP A 316 -21.25 -17.97 -9.78
CA ASP A 316 -21.57 -16.58 -10.13
C ASP A 316 -20.94 -15.57 -9.17
N ILE A 317 -20.48 -14.44 -9.72
CA ILE A 317 -20.01 -13.30 -8.92
C ILE A 317 -21.24 -12.63 -8.31
N PHE A 318 -21.32 -12.62 -6.97
CA PHE A 318 -22.42 -11.99 -6.25
C PHE A 318 -21.96 -10.75 -5.48
N PHE A 319 -22.93 -9.96 -5.02
CA PHE A 319 -22.67 -8.73 -4.28
C PHE A 319 -23.10 -8.90 -2.83
N ALA A 320 -22.17 -8.74 -1.89
CA ALA A 320 -22.43 -8.85 -0.47
C ALA A 320 -21.79 -7.66 0.27
N LYS A 321 -22.56 -7.03 1.16
CA LYS A 321 -22.08 -5.99 2.10
C LYS A 321 -21.25 -4.85 1.47
N GLY A 322 -21.48 -4.49 0.20
CA GLY A 322 -20.72 -3.42 -0.47
C GLY A 322 -19.57 -3.88 -1.37
N SER A 323 -19.30 -5.19 -1.41
CA SER A 323 -18.18 -5.79 -2.13
C SER A 323 -18.67 -6.82 -3.16
N LEU A 324 -17.83 -7.08 -4.16
CA LEU A 324 -18.04 -8.18 -5.09
C LEU A 324 -17.38 -9.43 -4.52
N ILE A 325 -18.10 -10.54 -4.47
CA ILE A 325 -17.57 -11.82 -4.02
C ILE A 325 -17.34 -12.70 -5.24
N PHE A 326 -16.10 -13.14 -5.41
CA PHE A 326 -15.68 -13.98 -6.50
C PHE A 326 -15.51 -15.42 -5.98
N PRO A 327 -16.30 -16.38 -6.46
CA PRO A 327 -16.00 -17.78 -6.22
C PRO A 327 -14.61 -18.12 -6.76
N CYS A 328 -13.87 -18.91 -6.00
CA CYS A 328 -12.48 -19.24 -6.25
C CYS A 328 -12.27 -20.77 -6.21
N GLY A 329 -11.12 -21.22 -6.70
CA GLY A 329 -10.72 -22.62 -6.64
C GLY A 329 -10.77 -23.18 -5.22
N GLY A 330 -11.03 -24.49 -5.11
CA GLY A 330 -11.09 -25.19 -3.82
C GLY A 330 -12.33 -24.84 -2.97
N GLY A 331 -13.36 -24.22 -3.56
CA GLY A 331 -14.58 -23.82 -2.85
C GLY A 331 -14.39 -22.60 -1.94
N THR A 332 -13.32 -21.84 -2.16
CA THR A 332 -13.04 -20.59 -1.44
C THR A 332 -13.69 -19.41 -2.17
N ALA A 333 -13.71 -18.24 -1.54
CA ALA A 333 -14.20 -17.03 -2.19
C ALA A 333 -13.33 -15.81 -1.84
N LEU A 334 -13.20 -14.90 -2.81
CA LEU A 334 -12.42 -13.68 -2.69
C LEU A 334 -13.36 -12.47 -2.68
N GLU A 335 -13.37 -11.75 -1.57
CA GLU A 335 -14.03 -10.45 -1.48
C GLU A 335 -13.16 -9.39 -2.17
N VAL A 336 -13.72 -8.67 -3.15
CA VAL A 336 -13.11 -7.54 -3.83
C VAL A 336 -13.82 -6.25 -3.40
N SER A 337 -13.15 -5.47 -2.56
CA SER A 337 -13.69 -4.20 -2.07
C SER A 337 -13.75 -3.17 -3.20
N CYS A 338 -14.95 -2.64 -3.43
CA CYS A 338 -15.20 -1.65 -4.49
C CYS A 338 -14.97 -0.21 -4.05
N THR A 339 -14.85 0.02 -2.74
CA THR A 339 -14.47 1.31 -2.14
C THR A 339 -12.95 1.40 -2.09
N GLY A 340 -12.38 2.35 -2.83
CA GLY A 340 -10.98 2.73 -2.66
C GLY A 340 -10.78 3.22 -1.21
N GLY A 341 -9.62 2.91 -0.62
CA GLY A 341 -9.26 3.37 0.72
C GLY A 341 -9.28 4.91 0.85
N PRO A 342 -9.04 5.44 2.07
CA PRO A 342 -9.35 6.81 2.47
C PRO A 342 -8.37 7.88 1.95
N THR A 343 -7.92 7.80 0.69
CA THR A 343 -7.13 8.84 0.05
C THR A 343 -7.83 9.38 -1.20
N SER A 344 -8.05 10.68 -1.19
CA SER A 344 -8.87 11.48 -2.14
C SER A 344 -8.37 11.53 -3.59
N ARG A 345 -7.50 10.61 -4.03
CA ARG A 345 -6.91 10.60 -5.39
C ARG A 345 -7.24 9.37 -6.24
N GLN A 346 -8.00 8.39 -5.76
CA GLN A 346 -8.48 7.26 -6.57
C GLN A 346 -9.94 7.42 -7.03
N LYS A 347 -10.27 8.55 -7.66
CA LYS A 347 -11.50 8.66 -8.47
C LYS A 347 -11.33 7.84 -9.74
N GLY A 348 -11.75 6.58 -9.73
CA GLY A 348 -11.78 5.79 -10.97
C GLY A 348 -11.79 4.27 -10.83
N CYS A 349 -12.25 3.68 -9.72
CA CYS A 349 -12.49 2.25 -9.74
C CYS A 349 -13.66 1.97 -10.71
N LYS A 350 -13.40 1.27 -11.83
CA LYS A 350 -14.46 0.81 -12.75
C LYS A 350 -15.51 -0.02 -12.01
N CYS A 351 -15.19 -0.60 -10.86
CA CYS A 351 -16.16 -1.24 -9.98
C CYS A 351 -17.29 -0.29 -9.61
N ASN A 352 -17.09 1.01 -9.36
CA ASN A 352 -18.21 1.91 -9.10
C ASN A 352 -19.10 2.17 -10.34
N ARG A 353 -18.55 2.15 -11.57
CA ARG A 353 -19.35 2.25 -12.81
C ARG A 353 -20.06 0.94 -13.16
N ILE A 354 -19.43 -0.19 -12.86
CA ILE A 354 -20.04 -1.52 -12.98
C ILE A 354 -21.10 -1.68 -11.91
N LEU A 355 -20.84 -1.24 -10.68
CA LEU A 355 -21.82 -1.06 -9.63
C LEU A 355 -22.89 -0.08 -10.07
N GLU A 356 -22.65 1.05 -10.72
CA GLU A 356 -23.77 1.87 -11.23
C GLU A 356 -24.54 1.20 -12.38
N ARG A 357 -23.91 0.31 -13.16
CA ARG A 357 -24.58 -0.51 -14.19
C ARG A 357 -25.33 -1.72 -13.62
N LEU A 358 -24.88 -2.29 -12.50
CA LEU A 358 -25.46 -3.43 -11.78
C LEU A 358 -26.45 -2.99 -10.69
N LYS A 359 -26.18 -1.86 -10.03
CA LYS A 359 -27.06 -1.09 -9.11
C LYS A 359 -28.04 -0.23 -9.86
N ARG A 360 -27.99 -0.12 -11.20
CA ARG A 360 -29.22 0.22 -11.92
C ARG A 360 -30.16 -0.90 -11.52
N PRO A 361 -31.20 -0.64 -10.71
CA PRO A 361 -32.31 -1.54 -10.75
C PRO A 361 -32.66 -1.52 -12.25
N LYS A 362 -32.71 -2.68 -12.90
CA LYS A 362 -33.90 -2.85 -13.74
C LYS A 362 -35.01 -2.37 -12.82
N THR A 363 -35.71 -1.31 -13.18
CA THR A 363 -36.95 -0.89 -12.54
C THR A 363 -37.82 -2.14 -12.48
N LYS A 364 -37.60 -2.96 -11.45
CA LYS A 364 -38.55 -3.88 -10.92
C LYS A 364 -39.34 -2.92 -10.07
N GLU A 365 -40.45 -2.46 -10.61
CA GLU A 365 -41.57 -2.15 -9.73
C GLU A 365 -41.70 -3.38 -8.83
N VAL A 366 -41.27 -3.25 -7.57
CA VAL A 366 -41.61 -4.26 -6.57
C VAL A 366 -43.05 -3.93 -6.21
N VAL A 367 -43.96 -4.45 -7.02
CA VAL A 367 -45.38 -4.45 -6.69
C VAL A 367 -45.55 -5.47 -5.57
N ILE A 368 -45.54 -5.00 -4.33
CA ILE A 368 -45.95 -5.83 -3.19
C ILE A 368 -47.49 -5.82 -3.18
N ASN A 369 -48.10 -6.79 -3.84
CA ASN A 369 -49.53 -7.03 -3.68
C ASN A 369 -49.75 -7.65 -2.29
N VAL A 370 -50.08 -6.80 -1.31
CA VAL A 370 -50.56 -7.27 -0.01
C VAL A 370 -52.07 -7.52 -0.15
N ASN A 371 -52.47 -8.77 -0.34
CA ASN A 371 -53.88 -9.13 -0.24
C ASN A 371 -54.31 -9.10 1.24
N LEU A 372 -54.82 -7.96 1.69
CA LEU A 372 -55.51 -7.87 2.99
C LEU A 372 -56.99 -8.18 2.77
N THR A 373 -57.43 -9.39 3.16
CA THR A 373 -58.86 -9.69 3.23
C THR A 373 -59.38 -9.20 4.58
N VAL A 374 -60.00 -8.02 4.60
CA VAL A 374 -60.69 -7.51 5.79
C VAL A 374 -62.10 -8.09 5.80
N MET A 375 -62.38 -8.95 6.77
CA MET A 375 -63.72 -9.49 7.02
C MET A 375 -64.43 -8.52 7.97
N LEU A 376 -65.29 -7.66 7.43
CA LEU A 376 -66.16 -6.83 8.27
C LEU A 376 -67.37 -7.67 8.67
N GLN A 377 -67.51 -7.92 9.97
CA GLN A 377 -68.72 -8.48 10.55
C GLN A 377 -69.47 -7.34 11.23
N ASP A 378 -70.57 -6.90 10.62
CA ASP A 378 -71.45 -5.94 11.27
C ASP A 378 -72.12 -6.65 12.47
N GLN A 379 -72.04 -6.05 13.65
CA GLN A 379 -72.60 -6.63 14.88
C GLN A 379 -74.14 -6.52 14.92
N ASN A 380 -74.78 -5.99 13.88
CA ASN A 380 -76.22 -6.08 13.70
C ASN A 380 -76.59 -6.30 12.22
N GLU A 381 -77.32 -7.39 11.98
CA GLU A 381 -78.10 -7.75 10.78
C GLU A 381 -77.37 -8.35 9.55
N ASN A 382 -78.07 -9.32 8.93
CA ASN A 382 -77.70 -10.23 7.84
C ASN A 382 -77.35 -9.52 6.50
N GLY A 383 -76.32 -8.68 6.46
CA GLY A 383 -75.79 -8.05 5.25
C GLY A 383 -74.72 -8.89 4.53
N PRO A 384 -74.47 -8.66 3.21
CA PRO A 384 -73.46 -9.40 2.45
C PRO A 384 -72.05 -9.11 2.97
N LYS A 385 -71.25 -10.16 3.12
CA LYS A 385 -69.81 -10.07 3.43
C LYS A 385 -69.09 -9.42 2.24
N CYS A 386 -68.60 -8.19 2.41
CA CYS A 386 -67.80 -7.54 1.38
C CYS A 386 -66.30 -7.83 1.60
N SER A 387 -65.67 -8.49 0.64
CA SER A 387 -64.20 -8.61 0.57
C SER A 387 -63.63 -7.45 -0.23
N TYR A 388 -62.73 -6.67 0.36
CA TYR A 388 -62.03 -5.60 -0.36
C TYR A 388 -60.56 -5.99 -0.59
N ILE A 389 -60.04 -5.65 -1.77
CA ILE A 389 -58.64 -5.85 -2.14
C ILE A 389 -57.94 -4.49 -2.03
N LEU A 390 -57.04 -4.33 -1.06
CA LEU A 390 -56.17 -3.16 -0.97
C LEU A 390 -54.89 -3.41 -1.76
N ASN A 391 -54.68 -2.67 -2.84
CA ASN A 391 -53.41 -2.68 -3.57
C ASN A 391 -52.53 -1.53 -3.09
N CYS A 392 -51.46 -1.83 -2.35
CA CYS A 392 -50.46 -0.84 -1.97
C CYS A 392 -49.25 -0.92 -2.92
N VAL A 393 -48.94 0.20 -3.58
CA VAL A 393 -47.76 0.31 -4.45
C VAL A 393 -46.69 1.11 -3.72
N CYS A 394 -45.55 0.49 -3.40
CA CYS A 394 -44.41 1.19 -2.83
C CYS A 394 -43.40 1.50 -3.95
N ARG A 395 -43.00 2.76 -4.09
CA ARG A 395 -41.96 3.21 -5.03
C ARG A 395 -40.80 3.81 -4.25
N ASP A 396 -39.59 3.33 -4.51
CA ASP A 396 -38.40 3.83 -3.83
C ASP A 396 -38.25 5.35 -4.02
N ASN A 397 -38.01 6.05 -2.91
CA ASN A 397 -37.87 7.50 -2.71
C ASN A 397 -39.13 8.36 -2.53
N LEU A 398 -40.30 7.78 -2.30
CA LEU A 398 -41.50 8.56 -1.98
C LEU A 398 -42.20 8.04 -0.71
N LYS A 399 -42.24 8.88 0.33
CA LYS A 399 -42.81 8.60 1.67
C LYS A 399 -44.35 8.64 1.67
N TYR A 400 -45.02 7.92 0.77
CA TYR A 400 -46.48 7.86 0.78
C TYR A 400 -47.02 6.54 0.22
N ALA A 401 -48.09 6.03 0.85
CA ALA A 401 -48.87 4.90 0.38
C ALA A 401 -50.15 5.42 -0.29
N VAL A 402 -50.47 4.93 -1.49
CA VAL A 402 -51.73 5.25 -2.17
C VAL A 402 -52.67 4.06 -2.03
N ALA A 403 -53.77 4.22 -1.30
CA ALA A 403 -54.86 3.25 -1.25
C ALA A 403 -55.97 3.69 -2.22
N ARG A 404 -56.38 2.81 -3.14
CA ARG A 404 -57.60 3.02 -3.93
C ARG A 404 -58.78 2.39 -3.20
N MET A 405 -59.70 3.20 -2.72
CA MET A 405 -60.98 2.76 -2.16
C MET A 405 -62.15 3.15 -3.08
N PRO A 406 -63.25 2.36 -3.13
CA PRO A 406 -64.50 2.78 -3.74
C PRO A 406 -65.01 4.09 -3.10
N LYS A 407 -65.68 4.94 -3.89
CA LYS A 407 -66.14 6.27 -3.42
C LYS A 407 -67.07 6.18 -2.21
N GLU A 408 -67.78 5.06 -2.01
CA GLU A 408 -68.72 4.88 -0.90
C GLU A 408 -68.03 4.75 0.48
N LEU A 409 -66.72 4.43 0.54
CA LEU A 409 -65.97 4.22 1.78
C LEU A 409 -65.20 5.46 2.28
N LEU A 410 -65.12 6.52 1.49
CA LEU A 410 -64.46 7.79 1.86
C LEU A 410 -65.18 8.54 2.99
N ALA A 411 -66.41 8.14 3.34
CA ALA A 411 -67.18 8.77 4.40
C ALA A 411 -66.71 8.44 5.83
N ASN A 412 -65.82 7.44 6.01
CA ASN A 412 -65.35 6.97 7.34
C ASN A 412 -63.81 6.89 7.44
N ILE A 413 -63.12 7.87 6.84
CA ILE A 413 -61.66 7.98 6.76
C ILE A 413 -60.93 7.84 8.11
N SER A 414 -61.54 8.30 9.20
CA SER A 414 -60.94 8.32 10.54
C SER A 414 -60.60 6.92 11.09
N HIS A 415 -61.35 5.88 10.73
CA HIS A 415 -61.05 4.50 11.17
C HIS A 415 -59.83 3.87 10.46
N TYR A 416 -59.51 4.33 9.25
CA TYR A 416 -58.50 3.70 8.40
C TYR A 416 -57.12 4.37 8.48
N MET A 417 -57.06 5.64 8.89
CA MET A 417 -55.78 6.37 9.03
C MET A 417 -54.89 5.81 10.14
N TRP A 418 -55.45 5.26 11.21
CA TRP A 418 -54.67 4.65 12.29
C TRP A 418 -53.96 3.36 11.84
N LEU A 419 -54.64 2.52 11.04
CA LEU A 419 -54.06 1.30 10.47
C LEU A 419 -52.87 1.62 9.56
N LEU A 420 -52.98 2.70 8.77
CA LEU A 420 -51.92 3.19 7.91
C LEU A 420 -50.73 3.78 8.70
N ASP A 421 -50.96 4.54 9.78
CA ASP A 421 -49.89 5.04 10.66
C ASP A 421 -49.17 3.90 11.39
N HIS A 422 -49.91 2.89 11.85
CA HIS A 422 -49.33 1.73 12.54
C HIS A 422 -48.48 0.86 11.60
N LEU A 423 -48.96 0.60 10.38
CA LEU A 423 -48.19 -0.08 9.33
C LEU A 423 -46.93 0.72 8.96
N TRP A 424 -47.04 2.05 8.85
CA TRP A 424 -45.91 2.93 8.57
C TRP A 424 -44.84 2.89 9.67
N ARG A 425 -45.24 2.82 10.94
CA ARG A 425 -44.31 2.65 12.09
C ARG A 425 -43.61 1.30 12.07
N LEU A 426 -44.34 0.21 11.80
CA LEU A 426 -43.77 -1.14 11.70
C LEU A 426 -42.74 -1.26 10.56
N ILE A 427 -43.02 -0.61 9.41
CA ILE A 427 -42.09 -0.53 8.28
C ILE A 427 -40.82 0.26 8.66
N ASN A 428 -40.97 1.42 9.29
CA ASN A 428 -39.82 2.27 9.64
C ASN A 428 -38.96 1.75 10.81
N GLN A 429 -39.51 0.89 11.67
CA GLN A 429 -38.77 0.24 12.75
C GLN A 429 -38.06 -1.05 12.29
N GLY A 430 -38.19 -1.44 11.00
CA GLY A 430 -37.60 -2.67 10.48
C GLY A 430 -38.21 -3.95 11.07
N ALA A 431 -39.39 -3.84 11.70
CA ALA A 431 -40.01 -4.89 12.49
C ALA A 431 -41.07 -5.68 11.71
N LEU A 432 -40.92 -5.81 10.40
CA LEU A 432 -41.77 -6.70 9.60
C LEU A 432 -41.02 -8.01 9.34
N PRO A 433 -41.47 -9.15 9.91
CA PRO A 433 -41.03 -10.46 9.47
C PRO A 433 -41.51 -10.69 8.03
N ALA A 434 -40.72 -11.39 7.22
CA ALA A 434 -40.97 -11.63 5.80
C ALA A 434 -42.26 -12.43 5.47
N ARG A 435 -43.08 -12.82 6.45
CA ARG A 435 -44.40 -13.43 6.28
C ARG A 435 -45.19 -13.33 7.59
N ILE A 436 -46.35 -12.68 7.57
CA ILE A 436 -47.38 -12.81 8.62
C ILE A 436 -48.47 -13.72 8.04
N THR A 437 -48.68 -14.90 8.61
CA THR A 437 -49.66 -15.89 8.11
C THR A 437 -50.88 -16.11 9.00
N GLN A 438 -51.00 -15.42 10.15
CA GLN A 438 -52.25 -15.40 10.94
C GLN A 438 -52.23 -14.27 11.97
N TRP A 439 -53.41 -13.69 12.25
CA TRP A 439 -53.65 -12.65 13.26
C TRP A 439 -54.68 -13.17 14.28
N ASP A 440 -54.45 -12.94 15.57
CA ASP A 440 -55.34 -13.29 16.68
C ASP A 440 -55.92 -11.97 17.26
N GLU A 441 -57.25 -11.84 17.27
CA GLU A 441 -57.96 -10.60 17.63
C GLU A 441 -58.06 -10.35 19.15
N SER A 442 -57.52 -11.24 19.99
CA SER A 442 -57.76 -11.19 21.44
C SER A 442 -56.97 -10.14 22.23
N SER A 443 -56.08 -9.35 21.60
CA SER A 443 -55.10 -8.54 22.35
C SER A 443 -55.19 -7.01 22.23
N LEU A 444 -56.29 -6.41 21.73
CA LEU A 444 -56.36 -4.94 21.65
C LEU A 444 -57.75 -4.39 22.04
N ASN A 445 -57.79 -3.74 23.20
CA ASN A 445 -58.93 -2.98 23.70
C ASN A 445 -58.45 -1.55 23.99
N ILE A 446 -58.64 -0.61 23.05
CA ILE A 446 -58.27 0.81 23.25
C ILE A 446 -59.29 1.74 22.57
N ASP A 447 -59.72 2.73 23.36
CA ASP A 447 -60.81 3.70 23.19
C ASP A 447 -60.49 4.85 22.18
N SER A 448 -61.47 5.24 21.37
CA SER A 448 -61.31 6.02 20.12
C SER A 448 -61.32 7.55 20.27
N LYS A 449 -61.06 8.09 21.47
CA LYS A 449 -61.33 9.52 21.80
C LYS A 449 -60.17 10.51 21.65
N THR A 450 -58.98 10.13 21.21
CA THR A 450 -57.78 11.01 21.29
C THR A 450 -57.20 11.54 19.97
N TRP A 451 -57.94 11.52 18.85
CA TRP A 451 -57.47 12.14 17.60
C TRP A 451 -58.31 13.37 17.22
N GLY A 452 -57.80 14.55 17.57
CA GLY A 452 -58.37 15.84 17.20
C GLY A 452 -58.09 16.26 15.75
N ASN A 453 -58.97 17.10 15.21
CA ASN A 453 -59.15 17.46 13.80
C ASN A 453 -57.99 18.16 13.07
N ASP A 454 -56.87 18.48 13.72
CA ASP A 454 -55.80 19.29 13.08
C ASP A 454 -54.85 18.50 12.16
N ASN A 455 -54.93 17.17 12.14
CA ASN A 455 -54.05 16.33 11.32
C ASN A 455 -54.63 15.94 9.94
N LEU A 456 -55.87 16.36 9.61
CA LEU A 456 -56.51 16.06 8.32
C LEU A 456 -56.02 16.96 7.17
N ALA A 457 -55.38 18.10 7.45
CA ALA A 457 -54.95 19.04 6.42
C ALA A 457 -53.52 18.79 5.88
N ARG A 458 -52.81 17.77 6.38
CA ARG A 458 -51.39 17.49 6.01
C ARG A 458 -51.15 16.10 5.40
N ALA A 459 -52.19 15.31 5.15
CA ALA A 459 -52.09 13.94 4.61
C ALA A 459 -52.31 13.88 3.10
#